data_AF-A0A9D2BNJ1-F1
#
_entry.id   AF-A0A9D2BNJ1-F1
#
_cell.length_a   1.000
_cell.length_b   1.000
_cell.length_c   1.000
_cell.angle_alpha   90.00
_cell.angle_beta   90.00
_cell.angle_gamma   90.00
#
_symmetry.space_group_name_H-M   'P 1'
#
loop_
_entity.id
_entity.type
_entity.pdbx_description
1 polymer ?
#
loop_
_entity_poly.entity_id
_entity_poly.type
_entity_poly.pdbx_seq_one_letter_code
_entity_poly.pdbx_strand_id
1 'polypeptide(L)'
;MEAWAPFAEGRNNMFTNPELKAIGDRYGKTVAQVILRWLVQRGIVPLAKSVKKERIQENIDIFDFELNYEDMEIIESMNRNKSCFFDHYNAATVEMIAGLDR
;
A
#
# COMPACT_ATOMS: atom_id res chain seq x y z
N MET A 1 7.40 7.06 11.09
CA MET A 1 6.09 7.06 10.40
C MET A 1 5.74 5.62 10.10
N GLU A 2 4.51 5.20 10.40
CA GLU A 2 4.05 3.82 10.21
C GLU A 2 2.84 3.82 9.27
N ALA A 3 2.84 2.93 8.28
CA ALA A 3 1.77 2.81 7.31
C ALA A 3 0.77 1.72 7.73
N TRP A 4 -0.46 2.14 8.06
CA TRP A 4 -1.63 1.28 8.17
C TRP A 4 -2.29 1.10 6.80
N ALA A 5 -2.88 -0.08 6.57
CA ALA A 5 -3.51 -0.47 5.30
C ALA A 5 -2.62 -0.20 4.07
N PRO A 6 -1.37 -0.73 4.03
CA PRO A 6 -0.43 -0.49 2.93
C PRO A 6 -0.98 -0.92 1.57
N PHE A 7 -1.93 -1.86 1.57
CA PHE A 7 -2.62 -2.34 0.38
C PHE A 7 -3.97 -1.68 0.10
N ALA A 8 -4.32 -0.57 0.77
CA ALA A 8 -5.67 0.01 0.72
C ALA A 8 -6.78 -1.04 0.94
N GLU A 9 -6.47 -2.12 1.68
CA GLU A 9 -7.29 -3.32 1.84
C GLU A 9 -7.76 -3.98 0.52
N GLY A 10 -6.95 -3.87 -0.54
CA GLY A 10 -7.25 -4.41 -1.87
C GLY A 10 -8.26 -3.57 -2.67
N ARG A 11 -8.64 -2.38 -2.18
CA ARG A 11 -9.51 -1.44 -2.90
C ARG A 11 -8.83 -0.93 -4.18
N ASN A 12 -9.65 -0.37 -5.07
CA ASN A 12 -9.22 0.29 -6.31
C ASN A 12 -8.41 -0.60 -7.26
N ASN A 13 -8.60 -1.92 -7.21
CA ASN A 13 -7.90 -2.88 -8.07
C ASN A 13 -6.38 -2.74 -8.00
N MET A 14 -5.84 -2.37 -6.84
CA MET A 14 -4.43 -2.02 -6.70
C MET A 14 -3.49 -3.19 -7.08
N PHE A 15 -3.87 -4.43 -6.77
CA PHE A 15 -3.09 -5.62 -7.13
C PHE A 15 -3.10 -5.94 -8.63
N THR A 16 -4.00 -5.34 -9.41
CA THR A 16 -4.09 -5.51 -10.86
C THR A 16 -3.74 -4.23 -11.61
N ASN A 17 -3.15 -3.24 -10.93
CA ASN A 17 -2.66 -2.03 -11.59
C ASN A 17 -1.55 -2.40 -12.59
N PRO A 18 -1.67 -2.02 -13.88
CA PRO A 18 -0.74 -2.46 -14.92
C PRO A 18 0.67 -1.91 -14.73
N GLU A 19 0.84 -0.70 -14.19
CA GLU A 19 2.14 -0.09 -13.93
C GLU A 19 2.85 -0.79 -12.76
N LEU A 20 2.13 -1.03 -11.65
CA LEU A 20 2.69 -1.81 -10.53
C LEU A 20 3.04 -3.24 -10.93
N LYS A 21 2.22 -3.85 -11.80
CA LYS A 21 2.49 -5.18 -12.34
C LYS A 21 3.75 -5.16 -13.21
N ALA A 22 3.89 -4.18 -14.11
CA ALA A 22 5.09 -4.05 -14.94
C ALA A 22 6.36 -3.84 -14.10
N ILE A 23 6.28 -3.08 -13.01
CA ILE A 23 7.38 -2.95 -12.05
C ILE A 23 7.69 -4.32 -11.43
N GLY A 24 6.68 -5.02 -10.90
CA GLY A 24 6.86 -6.35 -10.30
C GLY A 24 7.48 -7.37 -11.26
N ASP A 25 7.01 -7.40 -12.51
CA ASP A 25 7.49 -8.30 -13.55
C ASP A 25 9.00 -8.11 -13.84
N ARG A 26 9.52 -6.86 -13.75
CA ARG A 26 10.97 -6.60 -13.94
C ARG A 26 11.84 -7.19 -12.83
N TYR A 27 11.32 -7.31 -11.61
CA TYR A 27 12.04 -7.88 -10.46
C TYR A 27 11.66 -9.33 -10.16
N GLY A 28 10.71 -9.91 -10.90
CA GLY A 28 10.13 -11.22 -10.56
C GLY A 28 9.39 -11.21 -9.22
N LYS A 29 8.80 -10.07 -8.85
CA LYS A 29 8.14 -9.84 -7.56
C LYS A 29 6.65 -9.52 -7.77
N THR A 30 5.84 -9.81 -6.76
CA THR A 30 4.40 -9.51 -6.82
C THR A 30 4.14 -8.01 -6.59
N VAL A 31 2.97 -7.53 -7.00
CA VAL A 31 2.54 -6.15 -6.73
C VAL A 31 2.56 -5.84 -5.22
N ALA A 32 2.21 -6.82 -4.38
CA ALA A 32 2.26 -6.65 -2.93
C ALA A 32 3.69 -6.38 -2.45
N GLN A 33 4.67 -7.15 -2.94
CA GLN A 33 6.09 -6.96 -2.62
C GLN A 33 6.60 -5.60 -3.09
N VAL A 34 6.22 -5.16 -4.30
CA VAL A 34 6.58 -3.83 -4.83
C VAL A 34 6.08 -2.71 -3.92
N ILE A 35 4.81 -2.76 -3.50
CA ILE A 35 4.21 -1.75 -2.60
C ILE A 35 4.94 -1.71 -1.26
N LEU A 36 5.21 -2.87 -0.66
CA LEU A 36 5.90 -2.94 0.62
C LEU A 36 7.36 -2.46 0.51
N ARG A 37 8.05 -2.84 -0.57
CA ARG A 37 9.41 -2.38 -0.86
C ARG A 37 9.46 -0.86 -1.00
N TRP A 38 8.51 -0.27 -1.73
CA TRP A 38 8.40 1.17 -1.90
C TRP A 38 8.24 1.91 -0.56
N LEU A 39 7.42 1.38 0.36
CA LEU A 39 7.26 1.95 1.70
C LEU A 39 8.57 1.90 2.50
N VAL A 40 9.22 0.72 2.53
CA VAL A 40 10.47 0.51 3.27
C VAL A 40 11.59 1.40 2.74
N GLN A 41 11.74 1.54 1.42
CA GLN A 41 12.75 2.42 0.82
C GLN A 41 12.56 3.90 1.17
N ARG A 42 11.34 4.32 1.48
CA ARG A 42 11.03 5.67 1.98
C ARG A 42 11.23 5.84 3.49
N GLY A 43 11.74 4.81 4.18
CA GLY A 43 11.88 4.80 5.63
C GLY A 43 10.54 4.70 6.37
N ILE A 44 9.48 4.22 5.71
CA ILE A 44 8.15 4.04 6.29
C ILE A 44 7.99 2.58 6.67
N VAL A 45 7.59 2.30 7.92
CA VAL A 45 7.38 0.92 8.40
C VAL A 45 5.99 0.45 7.97
N PRO A 46 5.85 -0.60 7.11
CA PRO A 46 4.55 -1.10 6.69
C PRO A 46 4.00 -2.18 7.64
N LEU A 47 2.71 -2.11 7.96
CA LEU A 47 2.00 -3.18 8.69
C LEU A 47 1.14 -4.00 7.73
N ALA A 48 1.70 -5.07 7.18
CA ALA A 48 1.04 -5.94 6.21
C ALA A 48 0.27 -7.08 6.89
N LYS A 49 -1.07 -7.02 6.89
CA LYS A 49 -1.93 -8.07 7.45
C LYS A 49 -2.21 -9.19 6.45
N SER A 50 -2.04 -10.44 6.87
CA SER A 50 -2.52 -11.63 6.15
C SER A 50 -2.85 -12.75 7.13
N VAL A 51 -3.77 -13.65 6.74
CA VAL A 51 -4.05 -14.91 7.44
C VAL A 51 -3.53 -16.14 6.70
N LYS A 52 -3.04 -15.95 5.46
CA LYS A 52 -2.48 -17.01 4.63
C LYS A 52 -0.96 -17.04 4.79
N LYS A 53 -0.41 -18.20 5.14
CA LYS A 53 1.03 -18.38 5.42
C LYS A 53 1.89 -18.02 4.23
N GLU A 54 1.47 -18.40 3.03
CA GLU A 54 2.19 -18.16 1.78
C GLU A 54 2.35 -16.66 1.53
N ARG A 55 1.28 -15.88 1.79
CA ARG A 55 1.30 -14.41 1.69
C ARG A 55 2.11 -13.74 2.78
N ILE A 56 2.15 -14.31 3.99
CA ILE A 56 3.01 -13.79 5.06
C ILE A 56 4.48 -13.93 4.64
N GLN A 57 4.84 -15.09 4.08
CA GLN A 57 6.18 -15.34 3.57
C GLN A 57 6.51 -14.44 2.36
N GLU A 58 5.57 -14.22 1.46
CA GLU A 58 5.74 -13.30 0.33
C GLU A 58 5.94 -11.85 0.80
N ASN A 59 5.14 -11.39 1.76
CA ASN A 59 5.19 -10.01 2.26
C ASN A 59 6.51 -9.66 2.98
N ILE A 60 7.19 -10.62 3.59
CA ILE A 60 8.48 -10.39 4.26
C ILE A 60 9.66 -10.48 3.27
N ASP A 61 9.48 -11.14 2.12
CA ASP A 61 10.49 -11.35 1.08
C ASP A 61 10.64 -10.11 0.17
N ILE A 62 10.99 -8.98 0.77
CA ILE A 62 11.09 -7.66 0.12
C ILE A 62 12.45 -6.98 0.28
N PHE A 63 13.41 -7.66 0.89
CA PHE A 63 14.72 -7.08 1.23
C PHE A 63 15.84 -7.53 0.29
N ASP A 64 15.54 -8.44 -0.64
CA ASP A 64 16.45 -9.02 -1.63
C ASP A 64 16.45 -8.27 -2.97
N PHE A 65 15.64 -7.22 -3.12
CA PHE A 65 15.61 -6.36 -4.29
C PHE A 65 15.46 -4.88 -3.91
N GLU A 66 15.70 -3.99 -4.87
CA GLU A 66 15.58 -2.54 -4.70
C GLU A 66 14.94 -1.91 -5.94
N LEU A 67 13.94 -1.06 -5.71
CA LEU A 67 13.31 -0.23 -6.74
C LEU A 67 14.27 0.89 -7.13
N ASN A 68 14.47 1.06 -8.43
CA ASN A 68 15.28 2.16 -8.95
C ASN A 68 14.54 3.51 -8.82
N TYR A 69 15.22 4.60 -9.16
CA TYR A 69 14.66 5.94 -9.06
C TYR A 69 13.38 6.13 -9.90
N GLU A 70 13.38 5.67 -11.15
CA GLU A 70 12.24 5.79 -12.06
C GLU A 70 11.00 5.06 -11.52
N ASP A 71 11.19 3.91 -10.90
CA ASP A 71 10.12 3.09 -10.33
C ASP A 71 9.50 3.77 -9.11
N MET A 72 10.34 4.40 -8.30
CA MET A 72 9.90 5.18 -7.15
C MET A 72 9.07 6.39 -7.61
N GLU A 73 9.48 7.09 -8.68
CA GLU A 73 8.73 8.22 -9.26
C GLU A 73 7.40 7.79 -9.87
N ILE A 74 7.37 6.66 -10.59
CA ILE A 74 6.12 6.13 -11.17
C ILE A 74 5.11 5.87 -10.04
N ILE A 75 5.52 5.20 -8.97
CA ILE A 75 4.62 4.90 -7.84
C ILE A 75 4.18 6.19 -7.14
N GLU A 76 5.07 7.17 -6.99
CA GLU A 76 4.72 8.48 -6.41
C GLU A 76 3.67 9.22 -7.24
N SER A 77 3.77 9.19 -8.58
CA SER A 77 2.83 9.85 -9.49
C SER A 77 1.39 9.32 -9.40
N MET A 78 1.20 8.11 -8.85
CA MET A 78 -0.12 7.50 -8.62
C MET A 78 -0.87 8.12 -7.44
N ASN A 79 -0.23 8.95 -6.63
CA ASN A 79 -0.84 9.53 -5.43
C ASN A 79 -2.04 10.42 -5.76
N ARG A 80 -3.19 10.14 -5.15
CA ARG A 80 -4.44 10.89 -5.35
C ARG A 80 -4.74 11.89 -4.24
N ASN A 81 -3.91 11.98 -3.20
CA ASN A 81 -4.12 12.79 -2.00
C ASN A 81 -5.51 12.61 -1.38
N LYS A 82 -6.06 11.38 -1.47
CA LYS A 82 -7.37 11.02 -0.94
C LYS A 82 -7.29 9.70 -0.21
N SER A 83 -7.90 9.66 0.98
CA SER A 83 -8.10 8.42 1.74
C SER A 83 -8.94 7.44 0.94
N CYS A 84 -8.59 6.14 1.00
CA CYS A 84 -9.38 5.07 0.40
C CYS A 84 -10.60 4.68 1.26
N PHE A 85 -10.77 5.28 2.43
CA PHE A 85 -11.81 4.93 3.41
C PHE A 85 -12.77 6.09 3.64
N PHE A 86 -12.33 7.09 4.40
CA PHE A 86 -13.09 8.27 4.77
C PHE A 86 -12.14 9.42 5.09
N ASP A 87 -12.70 10.64 5.12
CA ASP A 87 -11.98 11.87 5.43
C ASP A 87 -12.18 12.21 6.92
N HIS A 88 -11.08 12.28 7.67
CA HIS A 88 -11.11 12.58 9.10
C HIS A 88 -11.51 14.03 9.40
N TYR A 89 -11.53 14.91 8.41
CA TYR A 89 -11.98 16.30 8.55
C TYR A 89 -13.47 16.49 8.22
N ASN A 90 -14.15 15.44 7.73
CA ASN A 90 -15.59 15.49 7.47
C ASN A 90 -16.37 15.32 8.78
N ALA A 91 -17.23 16.29 9.12
CA ALA A 91 -18.04 16.28 10.34
C ALA A 91 -18.86 14.99 10.51
N ALA A 92 -19.45 14.47 9.43
CA ALA A 92 -20.23 13.22 9.49
C ALA A 92 -19.34 12.01 9.83
N THR A 93 -18.09 11.99 9.38
CA THR A 93 -17.14 10.92 9.76
C THR A 93 -16.75 11.03 11.24
N VAL A 94 -16.62 12.25 11.75
CA VAL A 94 -16.36 12.49 13.18
C VAL A 94 -17.52 12.02 14.04
N GLU A 95 -18.76 12.36 13.65
CA GLU A 95 -19.98 11.93 14.34
C GLU A 95 -20.10 10.41 14.37
N MET A 96 -19.88 9.75 13.21
CA MET A 96 -19.86 8.30 13.10
C MET A 96 -18.82 7.65 14.03
N ILE A 97 -17.56 8.11 14.00
CA ILE A 97 -16.47 7.52 14.82
C ILE A 97 -16.68 7.76 16.31
N ALA A 98 -17.20 8.93 16.68
CA ALA A 98 -17.48 9.27 18.07
C ALA A 98 -18.77 8.63 18.62
N GLY A 99 -19.53 7.91 17.79
CA GLY A 99 -20.82 7.32 18.16
C GLY A 99 -21.90 8.38 18.44
N LEU A 100 -21.81 9.52 17.77
CA LEU A 100 -22.77 10.63 17.86
C LEU A 100 -23.86 10.56 16.78
N ASP A 101 -23.71 9.67 15.79
CA ASP A 101 -24.79 9.28 14.88
C ASP A 101 -25.95 8.70 15.70
N ARG A 102 -27.10 9.37 15.65
CA ARG A 102 -28.35 8.95 16.30
C ARG A 102 -29.29 8.27 15.33
#